data_AF-A0A0G0WXT8-F1
#
_entry.id   AF-A0A0G0WXT8-F1
#
_cell.length_a   1.000
_cell.length_b   1.000
_cell.length_c   1.000
_cell.angle_alpha   90.00
_cell.angle_beta   90.00
_cell.angle_gamma   90.00
#
_symmetry.space_group_name_H-M   'P 1'
#
loop_
_entity.id
_entity.type
_entity.pdbx_description
1 polymer ?
#
loop_
_entity_poly.entity_id
_entity_poly.type
_entity_poly.pdbx_seq_one_letter_code
_entity_poly.pdbx_strand_id
1 'polypeptide(L)'
;MIPVLAAVILAVLIVLGAGLVRADSCDDIADLDDRAECYAEQIEKKEQQYQSASKKLSSIKDKANGVAQKIAQLSGQLNVTQSEVRELESDIAQMEEELDVLDKNIEDRQQKLGEKIALRNKVVRNYSKRGVLNDLEIFLSVLPSHNLNGFQFSAFSYIFEKSLTSETISLIGSINTEISNFERDKKEAEELKSDLEKAKSDLLALRTQLANQKAGEENVLGDLKDEESNLEGKLSELSKDISELSSKQQSILAQKAGEGFGTVGDYEAESQKLPDPGFSPAFALGSYGAYTHRRGMSQYGAKARAEGGQKHDAIIKFYYKQSVVKKDGFPDEIKVDGYGNMDFQKYLYGIAEMPDSWHEEALKAQAIAARTYAYRYYKAGKSICTSQSCQVFLKSKSDSPPSRWKKAVDDTKGKIIDGDTHAMYSSTTGGFILDGVGWDTSGKWPGDAYEKKAKSPWFFKAWYKQTYNESSSTCGRSSPWLNEKEMADILNAWVVYERGSNSEVDRISPVTTSCWGGNPYSLDDMASKAEKYGTKFTSVRYEKVDISNGGYTSNVVFNTNQGRVEIDGTEFKRVFNLRAPGYISIRNALYDFIIK
;
A
#
# COMPACT_ATOMS: atom_id res chain seq x y z
N MET A 1 -31.98 -20.42 -21.70
CA MET A 1 -31.91 -21.62 -20.84
C MET A 1 -32.10 -21.17 -19.40
N ILE A 2 -33.17 -21.65 -18.77
CA ILE A 2 -33.54 -21.50 -17.35
C ILE A 2 -32.50 -22.28 -16.50
N PRO A 3 -32.48 -22.19 -15.16
CA PRO A 3 -32.05 -21.13 -14.23
C PRO A 3 -30.77 -21.57 -13.48
N VAL A 4 -30.28 -20.81 -12.50
CA VAL A 4 -29.75 -21.24 -11.18
C VAL A 4 -29.03 -20.02 -10.61
N LEU A 5 -29.70 -19.31 -9.70
CA LEU A 5 -29.13 -18.72 -8.46
C LEU A 5 -30.24 -17.95 -7.74
N ALA A 6 -31.29 -18.69 -7.39
CA ALA A 6 -32.32 -18.27 -6.43
C ALA A 6 -32.27 -19.29 -5.28
N ALA A 7 -31.22 -19.22 -4.45
CA ALA A 7 -31.08 -20.07 -3.26
C ALA A 7 -29.97 -19.56 -2.31
N VAL A 8 -30.09 -18.33 -1.77
CA VAL A 8 -29.45 -17.95 -0.48
C VAL A 8 -30.27 -16.93 0.33
N ILE A 9 -31.27 -16.24 -0.26
CA ILE A 9 -32.10 -15.27 0.47
C ILE A 9 -33.26 -15.98 1.20
N LEU A 10 -32.98 -16.75 2.25
CA LEU A 10 -33.98 -17.14 3.24
C LEU A 10 -33.36 -17.73 4.52
N ALA A 11 -32.61 -16.93 5.31
CA ALA A 11 -32.30 -17.29 6.70
C ALA A 11 -31.75 -16.14 7.58
N VAL A 12 -32.23 -14.89 7.51
CA VAL A 12 -31.84 -13.87 8.53
C VAL A 12 -32.95 -12.83 8.81
N LEU A 13 -34.21 -13.24 8.83
CA LEU A 13 -35.31 -12.39 9.34
C LEU A 13 -36.20 -13.22 10.25
N ILE A 14 -35.85 -13.22 11.53
CA ILE A 14 -36.68 -13.29 12.76
C ILE A 14 -35.66 -13.51 13.88
N VAL A 15 -35.23 -12.42 14.55
CA VAL A 15 -35.22 -12.25 16.01
C VAL A 15 -34.99 -10.75 16.25
N LEU A 16 -36.07 -9.99 16.33
CA LEU A 16 -36.12 -8.66 16.92
C LEU A 16 -37.31 -8.70 17.87
N GLY A 17 -37.03 -8.67 19.18
CA GLY A 17 -38.08 -8.67 20.20
C GLY A 17 -37.81 -9.52 21.44
N ALA A 18 -36.68 -9.30 22.10
CA ALA A 18 -36.57 -9.42 23.55
C ALA A 18 -35.28 -8.70 23.96
N GLY A 19 -35.42 -7.63 24.73
CA GLY A 19 -34.34 -7.14 25.59
C GLY A 19 -34.07 -8.21 26.65
N LEU A 20 -33.40 -9.28 26.26
CA LEU A 20 -32.68 -10.15 27.16
C LEU A 20 -31.29 -9.56 27.23
N VAL A 21 -30.96 -8.99 28.39
CA VAL A 21 -29.59 -8.96 28.85
C VAL A 21 -29.06 -10.37 28.60
N ARG A 22 -28.26 -10.56 27.54
CA ARG A 22 -27.50 -11.79 27.39
C ARG A 22 -26.60 -11.80 28.63
N ALA A 23 -26.95 -12.62 29.61
CA ALA A 23 -26.01 -13.03 30.63
C ALA A 23 -24.78 -13.49 29.85
N ASP A 24 -23.67 -12.78 30.00
CA ASP A 24 -22.42 -13.16 29.37
C ASP A 24 -22.09 -14.55 29.91
N SER A 25 -21.75 -15.52 29.07
CA SER A 25 -21.55 -16.91 29.56
C SER A 25 -20.44 -17.02 30.60
N CYS A 26 -19.59 -15.99 30.70
CA CYS A 26 -18.57 -15.83 31.72
C CYS A 26 -19.08 -15.21 33.04
N ASP A 27 -20.21 -14.48 33.04
CA ASP A 27 -20.73 -13.80 34.24
C ASP A 27 -21.11 -14.81 35.34
N ASP A 28 -21.55 -16.02 34.96
CA ASP A 28 -22.02 -17.10 35.84
C ASP A 28 -20.88 -17.91 36.51
N ILE A 29 -19.62 -17.63 36.16
CA ILE A 29 -18.45 -18.32 36.71
C ILE A 29 -18.13 -17.73 38.09
N ALA A 30 -18.24 -18.55 39.13
CA ALA A 30 -18.03 -18.14 40.52
C ALA A 30 -16.54 -17.90 40.86
N ASP A 31 -15.65 -18.68 40.25
CA ASP A 31 -14.20 -18.50 40.41
C ASP A 31 -13.71 -17.33 39.57
N LEU A 32 -13.01 -16.39 40.20
CA LEU A 32 -12.59 -15.17 39.53
C LEU A 32 -11.48 -15.43 38.50
N ASP A 33 -10.62 -16.45 38.68
CA ASP A 33 -9.57 -16.89 37.74
C ASP A 33 -10.19 -17.46 36.48
N ASP A 34 -11.08 -18.44 36.63
CA ASP A 34 -11.79 -19.05 35.51
C ASP A 34 -12.65 -18.00 34.76
N ARG A 35 -13.22 -17.03 35.47
CA ARG A 35 -14.00 -15.94 34.85
C ARG A 35 -13.13 -14.95 34.06
N ALA A 36 -11.96 -14.58 34.59
CA ALA A 36 -11.02 -13.70 33.89
C ALA A 36 -10.41 -14.37 32.65
N GLU A 37 -10.17 -15.69 32.71
CA GLU A 37 -9.72 -16.51 31.60
C GLU A 37 -10.80 -16.64 30.52
N CYS A 38 -12.06 -16.84 30.92
CA CYS A 38 -13.21 -16.85 30.00
C CYS A 38 -13.34 -15.54 29.21
N TYR A 39 -13.18 -14.37 29.85
CA TYR A 39 -13.15 -13.10 29.13
C TYR A 39 -11.90 -12.94 28.27
N ALA A 40 -10.73 -13.45 28.71
CA ALA A 40 -9.50 -13.43 27.91
C ALA A 40 -9.68 -14.19 26.57
N GLU A 41 -10.31 -15.37 26.62
CA GLU A 41 -10.57 -16.20 25.44
C GLU A 41 -11.59 -15.52 24.50
N GLN A 42 -12.62 -14.87 25.04
CA GLN A 42 -13.57 -14.09 24.24
C GLN A 42 -12.90 -12.87 23.57
N ILE A 43 -12.02 -12.17 24.30
CA ILE A 43 -11.23 -11.04 23.77
C ILE A 43 -10.33 -11.52 22.64
N GLU A 44 -9.58 -12.61 22.84
CA GLU A 44 -8.68 -13.15 21.82
C GLU A 44 -9.45 -13.53 20.54
N LYS A 45 -10.59 -14.22 20.68
CA LYS A 45 -11.47 -14.57 19.54
C LYS A 45 -11.94 -13.32 18.80
N LYS A 46 -12.36 -12.27 19.51
CA LYS A 46 -12.82 -11.02 18.90
C LYS A 46 -11.67 -10.21 18.30
N GLU A 47 -10.48 -10.22 18.89
CA GLU A 47 -9.26 -9.61 18.34
C GLU A 47 -8.84 -10.31 17.04
N GLN A 48 -8.88 -11.64 16.98
CA GLN A 48 -8.64 -12.39 15.75
C GLN A 48 -9.65 -12.03 14.65
N GLN A 49 -10.94 -11.90 15.00
CA GLN A 49 -11.97 -11.44 14.08
C GLN A 49 -11.72 -9.99 13.61
N TYR A 50 -11.31 -9.11 14.52
CA TYR A 50 -10.95 -7.72 14.23
C TYR A 50 -9.77 -7.64 13.26
N GLN A 51 -8.70 -8.40 13.51
CA GLN A 51 -7.53 -8.46 12.62
C GLN A 51 -7.88 -9.01 11.23
N SER A 52 -8.73 -10.04 11.18
CA SER A 52 -9.21 -10.61 9.91
C SER A 52 -10.08 -9.62 9.13
N ALA A 53 -11.03 -8.96 9.79
CA ALA A 53 -11.87 -7.93 9.18
C ALA A 53 -11.05 -6.71 8.72
N SER A 54 -10.06 -6.29 9.50
CA SER A 54 -9.16 -5.18 9.15
C SER A 54 -8.31 -5.50 7.92
N LYS A 55 -7.78 -6.72 7.80
CA LYS A 55 -7.05 -7.16 6.59
C LYS A 55 -7.96 -7.16 5.35
N LYS A 56 -9.19 -7.65 5.48
CA LYS A 56 -10.17 -7.63 4.39
C LYS A 56 -10.51 -6.20 3.97
N LEU A 57 -10.72 -5.30 4.93
CA LEU A 57 -10.97 -3.88 4.68
C LEU A 57 -9.82 -3.23 3.91
N SER A 58 -8.57 -3.49 4.30
CA SER A 58 -7.39 -2.99 3.57
C SER A 58 -7.39 -3.46 2.12
N SER A 59 -7.63 -4.76 1.89
CA SER A 59 -7.68 -5.32 0.53
C SER A 59 -8.82 -4.73 -0.32
N ILE A 60 -9.97 -4.45 0.30
CA ILE A 60 -11.12 -3.82 -0.39
C ILE A 60 -10.80 -2.36 -0.75
N LYS A 61 -10.17 -1.59 0.16
CA LYS A 61 -9.73 -0.22 -0.14
C LYS A 61 -8.72 -0.19 -1.29
N ASP A 62 -7.78 -1.14 -1.33
CA ASP A 62 -6.83 -1.25 -2.45
C ASP A 62 -7.54 -1.57 -3.78
N LYS A 63 -8.53 -2.47 -3.76
CA LYS A 63 -9.35 -2.78 -4.94
C LYS A 63 -10.18 -1.57 -5.40
N ALA A 64 -10.82 -0.87 -4.47
CA ALA A 64 -11.61 0.32 -4.76
C ALA A 64 -10.76 1.44 -5.38
N ASN A 65 -9.54 1.64 -4.87
CA ASN A 65 -8.57 2.57 -5.45
C ASN A 65 -8.18 2.16 -6.88
N GLY A 66 -7.93 0.87 -7.12
CA GLY A 66 -7.64 0.35 -8.46
C GLY A 66 -8.79 0.55 -9.45
N VAL A 67 -10.04 0.29 -9.02
CA VAL A 67 -11.25 0.53 -9.84
C VAL A 67 -11.44 2.02 -10.11
N ALA A 68 -11.25 2.88 -9.11
CA ALA A 68 -11.33 4.34 -9.29
C ALA A 68 -10.31 4.86 -10.32
N GLN A 69 -9.09 4.32 -10.34
CA GLN A 69 -8.09 4.65 -11.35
C GLN A 69 -8.52 4.23 -12.76
N LYS A 70 -9.10 3.03 -12.91
CA LYS A 70 -9.66 2.58 -14.21
C LYS A 70 -10.79 3.48 -14.69
N ILE A 71 -11.70 3.88 -13.79
CA ILE A 71 -12.78 4.84 -14.13
C ILE A 71 -12.19 6.16 -14.62
N ALA A 72 -11.14 6.67 -13.97
CA ALA A 72 -10.46 7.89 -14.42
C ALA A 72 -9.82 7.72 -15.81
N GLN A 73 -9.18 6.58 -16.09
CA GLN A 73 -8.62 6.26 -17.40
C GLN A 73 -9.70 6.19 -18.49
N LEU A 74 -10.79 5.47 -18.24
CA LEU A 74 -11.93 5.36 -19.16
C LEU A 74 -12.58 6.73 -19.40
N SER A 75 -12.69 7.56 -18.37
CA SER A 75 -13.20 8.93 -18.52
C SER A 75 -12.27 9.80 -19.36
N GLY A 76 -10.96 9.61 -19.26
CA GLY A 76 -9.98 10.26 -20.14
C GLY A 76 -10.14 9.84 -21.60
N GLN A 77 -10.23 8.53 -21.85
CA GLN A 77 -10.45 7.99 -23.19
C GLN A 77 -11.77 8.50 -23.81
N LEU A 78 -12.85 8.53 -23.04
CA LEU A 78 -14.13 9.09 -23.50
C LEU A 78 -14.02 10.54 -23.95
N ASN A 79 -13.25 11.37 -23.22
CA ASN A 79 -13.05 12.77 -23.57
C ASN A 79 -12.21 12.93 -24.85
N VAL A 80 -11.18 12.10 -25.03
CA VAL A 80 -10.36 12.07 -26.25
C VAL A 80 -11.24 11.68 -27.44
N THR A 81 -11.96 10.55 -27.35
CA THR A 81 -12.87 10.10 -28.40
C THR A 81 -13.98 11.12 -28.69
N GLN A 82 -14.51 11.83 -27.68
CA GLN A 82 -15.45 12.93 -27.93
C GLN A 82 -14.85 14.09 -28.72
N SER A 83 -13.56 14.34 -28.55
CA SER A 83 -12.88 15.43 -29.22
C SER A 83 -12.60 15.05 -30.68
N GLU A 84 -12.15 13.82 -30.92
CA GLU A 84 -12.00 13.25 -32.26
C GLU A 84 -13.33 13.23 -33.04
N VAL A 85 -14.45 12.85 -32.39
CA VAL A 85 -15.77 12.92 -33.04
C VAL A 85 -16.15 14.35 -33.43
N ARG A 86 -15.84 15.35 -32.59
CA ARG A 86 -16.14 16.76 -32.89
C ARG A 86 -15.27 17.32 -34.01
N GLU A 87 -14.03 16.85 -34.10
CA GLU A 87 -13.11 17.19 -35.20
C GLU A 87 -13.64 16.63 -36.52
N LEU A 88 -13.99 15.34 -36.57
CA LEU A 88 -14.60 14.74 -37.76
C LEU A 88 -15.92 15.41 -38.17
N GLU A 89 -16.74 15.84 -37.19
CA GLU A 89 -17.96 16.62 -37.47
C GLU A 89 -17.65 17.94 -38.16
N SER A 90 -16.58 18.61 -37.76
CA SER A 90 -16.11 19.84 -38.39
C SER A 90 -15.60 19.58 -39.81
N ASP A 91 -14.80 18.53 -39.99
CA ASP A 91 -14.24 18.17 -41.30
C ASP A 91 -15.33 17.80 -42.31
N ILE A 92 -16.34 17.02 -41.87
CA ILE A 92 -17.49 16.67 -42.70
C ILE A 92 -18.26 17.93 -43.11
N ALA A 93 -18.49 18.87 -42.17
CA ALA A 93 -19.20 20.12 -42.47
C ALA A 93 -18.43 21.00 -43.46
N GLN A 94 -17.10 21.09 -43.33
CA GLN A 94 -16.26 21.80 -44.29
C GLN A 94 -16.33 21.15 -45.67
N MET A 95 -16.29 19.82 -45.73
CA MET A 95 -16.38 19.08 -46.99
C MET A 95 -17.74 19.26 -47.69
N GLU A 96 -18.82 19.38 -46.92
CA GLU A 96 -20.15 19.74 -47.46
C GLU A 96 -20.16 21.13 -48.10
N GLU A 97 -19.47 22.10 -47.51
CA GLU A 97 -19.34 23.44 -48.09
C GLU A 97 -18.50 23.42 -49.38
N GLU A 98 -17.41 22.66 -49.41
CA GLU A 98 -16.57 22.49 -50.61
C GLU A 98 -17.35 21.81 -51.75
N LEU A 99 -18.18 20.82 -51.45
CA LEU A 99 -19.08 20.16 -52.41
C LEU A 99 -20.11 21.13 -53.00
N ASP A 100 -20.72 21.99 -52.19
CA ASP A 100 -21.67 23.01 -52.66
C ASP A 100 -21.00 24.04 -53.59
N VAL A 101 -19.75 24.42 -53.32
CA VAL A 101 -18.96 25.28 -54.20
C VAL A 101 -18.65 24.59 -55.54
N LEU A 102 -18.27 23.31 -55.50
CA LEU A 102 -18.03 22.52 -56.71
C LEU A 102 -19.30 22.41 -57.57
N ASP A 103 -20.45 22.16 -56.94
CA ASP A 103 -21.73 22.10 -57.65
C ASP A 103 -22.09 23.41 -58.35
N LYS A 104 -21.94 24.55 -57.65
CA LYS A 104 -22.14 25.88 -58.26
C LYS A 104 -21.18 26.14 -59.43
N ASN A 105 -19.92 25.70 -59.32
CA ASN A 105 -18.94 25.85 -60.40
C ASN A 105 -19.31 25.00 -61.61
N ILE A 106 -19.75 23.75 -61.40
CA ILE A 106 -20.22 22.86 -62.47
C ILE A 106 -21.43 23.49 -63.17
N GLU A 107 -22.43 23.97 -62.42
CA GLU A 107 -23.62 24.63 -62.97
C GLU A 107 -23.26 25.86 -63.82
N ASP A 108 -22.40 26.76 -63.32
CA ASP A 108 -21.94 27.95 -64.07
C ASP A 108 -21.19 27.55 -65.36
N ARG A 109 -20.32 26.54 -65.30
CA ARG A 109 -19.59 26.07 -66.47
C ARG A 109 -20.50 25.39 -67.49
N GLN A 110 -21.48 24.61 -67.06
CA GLN A 110 -22.49 24.02 -67.93
C GLN A 110 -23.35 25.10 -68.62
N GLN A 111 -23.73 26.16 -67.90
CA GLN A 111 -24.44 27.30 -68.49
C GLN A 111 -23.58 27.98 -69.57
N LYS A 112 -22.33 28.33 -69.24
CA LYS A 112 -21.39 28.95 -70.19
C LYS A 112 -21.15 28.08 -71.41
N LEU A 113 -21.00 26.76 -71.21
CA LEU A 113 -20.88 25.80 -72.30
C LEU A 113 -22.10 25.88 -73.23
N GLY A 114 -23.31 25.90 -72.68
CA GLY A 114 -24.56 26.07 -73.42
C GLY A 114 -24.60 27.35 -74.24
N GLU A 115 -24.19 28.48 -73.65
CA GLU A 115 -24.09 29.78 -74.34
C GLU A 115 -23.09 29.74 -75.51
N LYS A 116 -21.91 29.13 -75.32
CA LYS A 116 -20.88 29.01 -76.38
C LYS A 116 -21.33 28.06 -77.50
N ILE A 117 -21.98 26.95 -77.17
CA ILE A 117 -22.59 26.05 -78.15
C ILE A 117 -23.68 26.77 -78.94
N ALA A 118 -24.54 27.56 -78.29
CA ALA A 118 -25.58 28.34 -78.96
C ALA A 118 -24.98 29.39 -79.91
N LEU A 119 -23.93 30.10 -79.47
CA LEU A 119 -23.19 31.06 -80.32
C LEU A 119 -22.60 30.36 -81.54
N ARG A 120 -21.88 29.25 -81.35
CA ARG A 120 -21.34 28.42 -82.45
C ARG A 120 -22.44 28.03 -83.42
N ASN A 121 -23.56 27.48 -82.93
CA ASN A 121 -24.68 27.05 -83.77
C ASN A 121 -25.29 28.23 -84.55
N LYS A 122 -25.36 29.43 -83.96
CA LYS A 122 -25.85 30.65 -84.61
C LYS A 122 -24.89 31.11 -85.72
N VAL A 123 -23.58 31.08 -85.48
CA VAL A 123 -22.55 31.40 -86.49
C VAL A 123 -22.63 30.42 -87.66
N VAL A 124 -22.63 29.11 -87.39
CA VAL A 124 -22.75 28.05 -88.40
C VAL A 124 -24.05 28.17 -89.21
N ARG A 125 -25.19 28.42 -88.55
CA ARG A 125 -26.49 28.58 -89.22
C ARG A 125 -26.58 29.85 -90.06
N ASN A 126 -25.98 30.95 -89.61
CA ASN A 126 -25.90 32.18 -90.40
C ASN A 126 -25.03 31.97 -91.64
N TYR A 127 -23.93 31.22 -91.51
CA TYR A 127 -23.08 30.86 -92.63
C TYR A 127 -23.81 29.95 -93.63
N SER A 128 -24.50 28.91 -93.17
CA SER A 128 -25.27 28.04 -94.08
C SER A 128 -26.39 28.78 -94.81
N LYS A 129 -26.93 29.84 -94.20
CA LYS A 129 -27.90 30.76 -94.82
C LYS A 129 -27.27 31.80 -95.76
N ARG A 130 -25.96 32.07 -95.68
CA ARG A 130 -25.24 32.96 -96.63
C ARG A 130 -25.06 32.32 -98.01
N GLY A 131 -25.39 31.05 -98.18
CA GLY A 131 -25.51 30.37 -99.49
C GLY A 131 -26.62 30.89 -100.41
N VAL A 132 -27.00 32.17 -100.31
CA VAL A 132 -27.87 32.85 -101.28
C VAL A 132 -27.06 33.40 -102.46
N LEU A 133 -25.74 33.55 -102.31
CA LEU A 133 -24.80 33.87 -103.39
C LEU A 133 -23.68 32.84 -103.42
N ASN A 134 -23.28 32.35 -104.59
CA ASN A 134 -22.12 31.46 -104.73
C ASN A 134 -20.80 32.25 -104.57
N ASP A 135 -19.69 31.57 -104.28
CA ASP A 135 -18.37 32.20 -104.04
C ASP A 135 -17.95 33.20 -105.13
N LEU A 136 -18.34 32.93 -106.38
CA LEU A 136 -18.12 33.78 -107.55
C LEU A 136 -18.97 35.06 -107.52
N GLU A 137 -20.22 34.99 -107.05
CA GLU A 137 -21.13 36.14 -106.96
C GLU A 137 -20.72 37.08 -105.82
N ILE A 138 -20.21 36.54 -104.71
CA ILE A 138 -19.61 37.33 -103.62
C ILE A 138 -18.30 37.99 -104.10
N PHE A 139 -17.46 37.23 -104.82
CA PHE A 139 -16.21 37.72 -105.39
C PHE A 139 -16.41 38.88 -106.37
N LEU A 140 -17.48 38.84 -107.17
CA LEU A 140 -17.83 39.88 -108.14
C LEU A 140 -18.68 41.02 -107.55
N SER A 141 -19.16 40.90 -106.31
CA SER A 141 -19.96 41.94 -105.66
C SER A 141 -19.09 43.09 -105.15
N VAL A 142 -19.56 44.34 -105.35
CA VAL A 142 -19.02 45.53 -104.69
C VAL A 142 -20.05 45.95 -103.65
N LEU A 143 -19.76 45.72 -102.37
CA LEU A 143 -20.66 46.11 -101.29
C LEU A 143 -20.46 47.60 -100.95
N PRO A 144 -21.44 48.48 -101.23
CA PRO A 144 -21.22 49.93 -101.15
C PRO A 144 -20.96 50.46 -99.74
N SER A 145 -21.33 49.71 -98.69
CA SER A 145 -21.35 50.20 -97.31
C SER A 145 -19.98 50.16 -96.60
N HIS A 146 -18.97 49.48 -97.14
CA HIS A 146 -17.71 49.20 -96.39
C HIS A 146 -16.41 49.45 -97.16
N ASN A 147 -16.44 50.00 -98.38
CA ASN A 147 -15.24 50.35 -99.16
C ASN A 147 -14.26 49.16 -99.42
N LEU A 148 -14.76 47.92 -99.33
CA LEU A 148 -14.02 46.68 -99.63
C LEU A 148 -14.49 46.11 -100.98
N ASN A 149 -13.56 45.62 -101.81
CA ASN A 149 -13.91 44.84 -103.00
C ASN A 149 -14.35 43.41 -102.63
N GLY A 150 -15.03 42.70 -103.54
CA GLY A 150 -15.58 41.36 -103.26
C GLY A 150 -14.56 40.33 -102.79
N PHE A 151 -13.30 40.42 -103.25
CA PHE A 151 -12.19 39.59 -102.77
C PHE A 151 -11.79 39.93 -101.33
N GLN A 152 -11.67 41.21 -100.99
CA GLN A 152 -11.37 41.64 -99.63
C GLN A 152 -12.50 41.23 -98.68
N PHE A 153 -13.76 41.43 -99.08
CA PHE A 153 -14.91 41.05 -98.26
C PHE A 153 -15.00 39.53 -98.03
N SER A 154 -14.74 38.71 -99.05
CA SER A 154 -14.73 37.25 -98.91
C SER A 154 -13.56 36.77 -98.04
N ALA A 155 -12.36 37.31 -98.24
CA ALA A 155 -11.18 37.00 -97.43
C ALA A 155 -11.37 37.41 -95.96
N PHE A 156 -11.89 38.62 -95.69
CA PHE A 156 -12.21 39.07 -94.33
C PHE A 156 -13.29 38.22 -93.68
N SER A 157 -14.36 37.87 -94.41
CA SER A 157 -15.42 37.00 -93.89
C SER A 157 -14.90 35.61 -93.52
N TYR A 158 -14.09 35.01 -94.39
CA TYR A 158 -13.48 33.70 -94.16
C TYR A 158 -12.51 33.72 -92.96
N ILE A 159 -11.63 34.72 -92.87
CA ILE A 159 -10.67 34.84 -91.76
C ILE A 159 -11.40 35.08 -90.44
N PHE A 160 -12.36 36.01 -90.43
CA PHE A 160 -13.15 36.34 -89.25
C PHE A 160 -13.93 35.11 -88.75
N GLU A 161 -14.56 34.36 -89.65
CA GLU A 161 -15.27 33.14 -89.32
C GLU A 161 -14.34 32.03 -88.81
N LYS A 162 -13.21 31.79 -89.51
CA LYS A 162 -12.25 30.77 -89.11
C LYS A 162 -11.66 31.10 -87.73
N SER A 163 -11.36 32.37 -87.47
CA SER A 163 -10.89 32.85 -86.17
C SER A 163 -11.94 32.63 -85.10
N LEU A 164 -13.19 33.10 -85.32
CA LEU A 164 -14.29 32.93 -84.37
C LEU A 164 -14.62 31.47 -84.09
N THR A 165 -14.64 30.62 -85.13
CA THR A 165 -14.97 29.20 -85.00
C THR A 165 -13.87 28.44 -84.29
N SER A 166 -12.60 28.69 -84.64
CA SER A 166 -11.45 28.09 -83.98
C SER A 166 -11.38 28.48 -82.50
N GLU A 167 -11.57 29.76 -82.19
CA GLU A 167 -11.57 30.27 -80.82
C GLU A 167 -12.77 29.72 -80.01
N THR A 168 -13.96 29.65 -80.62
CA THR A 168 -15.15 29.09 -79.97
C THR A 168 -14.99 27.59 -79.70
N ILE A 169 -14.43 26.82 -80.63
CA ILE A 169 -14.15 25.39 -80.43
C ILE A 169 -13.11 25.18 -79.33
N SER A 170 -12.04 25.99 -79.33
CA SER A 170 -11.02 25.96 -78.27
C SER A 170 -11.62 26.26 -76.89
N LEU A 171 -12.47 27.29 -76.78
CA LEU A 171 -13.13 27.65 -75.54
C LEU A 171 -14.11 26.57 -75.06
N ILE A 172 -14.88 25.97 -75.97
CA ILE A 172 -15.74 24.81 -75.66
C ILE A 172 -14.90 23.64 -75.12
N GLY A 173 -13.75 23.37 -75.74
CA GLY A 173 -12.80 22.36 -75.26
C GLY A 173 -12.31 22.64 -73.85
N SER A 174 -11.87 23.88 -73.58
CA SER A 174 -11.42 24.32 -72.25
C SER A 174 -12.52 24.17 -71.19
N ILE A 175 -13.74 24.62 -71.49
CA ILE A 175 -14.87 24.52 -70.56
C ILE A 175 -15.22 23.05 -70.28
N ASN A 176 -15.22 22.18 -71.30
CA ASN A 176 -15.44 20.75 -71.09
C ASN A 176 -14.35 20.12 -70.20
N THR A 177 -13.09 20.51 -70.37
CA THR A 177 -12.00 20.05 -69.49
C THR A 177 -12.19 20.56 -68.05
N GLU A 178 -12.59 21.81 -67.86
CA GLU A 178 -12.90 22.37 -66.54
C GLU A 178 -14.06 21.60 -65.87
N ILE A 179 -15.16 21.35 -66.59
CA ILE A 179 -16.29 20.55 -66.09
C ILE A 179 -15.81 19.16 -65.67
N SER A 180 -15.06 18.48 -66.54
CA SER A 180 -14.55 17.13 -66.24
C SER A 180 -13.61 17.11 -65.02
N ASN A 181 -12.84 18.17 -64.79
CA ASN A 181 -12.00 18.28 -63.59
C ASN A 181 -12.87 18.48 -62.35
N PHE A 182 -13.84 19.41 -62.37
CA PHE A 182 -14.73 19.62 -61.24
C PHE A 182 -15.59 18.39 -60.91
N GLU A 183 -16.05 17.65 -61.91
CA GLU A 183 -16.78 16.38 -61.71
C GLU A 183 -15.90 15.31 -61.04
N ARG A 184 -14.60 15.25 -61.41
CA ARG A 184 -13.64 14.35 -60.74
C ARG A 184 -13.40 14.78 -59.29
N ASP A 185 -13.10 16.05 -59.07
CA ASP A 185 -12.80 16.59 -57.74
C ASP A 185 -14.02 16.42 -56.81
N LYS A 186 -15.25 16.62 -57.34
CA LYS A 186 -16.50 16.34 -56.63
C LYS A 186 -16.59 14.87 -56.20
N LYS A 187 -16.31 13.94 -57.11
CA LYS A 187 -16.36 12.51 -56.81
C LYS A 187 -15.35 12.12 -55.71
N GLU A 188 -14.13 12.64 -55.79
CA GLU A 188 -13.10 12.40 -54.76
C GLU A 188 -13.53 12.95 -53.39
N ALA A 189 -14.14 14.15 -53.36
CA ALA A 189 -14.69 14.73 -52.13
C ALA A 189 -15.88 13.93 -51.56
N GLU A 190 -16.78 13.42 -52.41
CA GLU A 190 -17.88 12.55 -51.97
C GLU A 190 -17.37 11.23 -51.36
N GLU A 191 -16.32 10.63 -51.95
CA GLU A 191 -15.67 9.43 -51.42
C GLU A 191 -15.01 9.70 -50.06
N LEU A 192 -14.25 10.79 -49.93
CA LEU A 192 -13.63 11.20 -48.66
C LEU A 192 -14.68 11.46 -47.57
N LYS A 193 -15.77 12.15 -47.92
CA LYS A 193 -16.88 12.41 -46.98
C LYS A 193 -17.47 11.11 -46.44
N SER A 194 -17.71 10.14 -47.33
CA SER A 194 -18.23 8.82 -46.96
C SER A 194 -17.31 8.08 -45.99
N ASP A 195 -15.99 8.18 -46.17
CA ASP A 195 -15.02 7.57 -45.28
C ASP A 195 -14.93 8.28 -43.92
N LEU A 196 -15.03 9.61 -43.90
CA LEU A 196 -15.13 10.40 -42.65
C LEU A 196 -16.40 10.05 -41.86
N GLU A 197 -17.55 9.90 -42.53
CA GLU A 197 -18.81 9.49 -41.90
C GLU A 197 -18.72 8.08 -41.28
N LYS A 198 -18.05 7.13 -41.96
CA LYS A 198 -17.77 5.80 -41.39
C LYS A 198 -16.88 5.89 -40.16
N ALA A 199 -15.76 6.62 -40.25
CA ALA A 199 -14.85 6.81 -39.12
C ALA A 199 -15.56 7.43 -37.90
N LYS A 200 -16.42 8.42 -38.14
CA LYS A 200 -17.28 9.02 -37.10
C LYS A 200 -18.22 7.98 -36.47
N SER A 201 -18.87 7.14 -37.28
CA SER A 201 -19.76 6.08 -36.78
C SER A 201 -18.99 5.08 -35.90
N ASP A 202 -17.80 4.66 -36.31
CA ASP A 202 -16.96 3.73 -35.55
C ASP A 202 -16.53 4.33 -34.20
N LEU A 203 -16.14 5.61 -34.18
CA LEU A 203 -15.80 6.31 -32.93
C LEU A 203 -17.01 6.48 -32.00
N LEU A 204 -18.22 6.70 -32.54
CA LEU A 204 -19.45 6.75 -31.74
C LEU A 204 -19.78 5.38 -31.11
N ALA A 205 -19.55 4.29 -31.84
CA ALA A 205 -19.70 2.94 -31.32
C ALA A 205 -18.66 2.66 -30.20
N LEU A 206 -17.39 3.02 -30.43
CA LEU A 206 -16.32 2.89 -29.43
C LEU A 206 -16.64 3.71 -28.17
N ARG A 207 -17.10 4.95 -28.33
CA ARG A 207 -17.52 5.80 -27.22
C ARG A 207 -18.61 5.14 -26.39
N THR A 208 -19.62 4.57 -27.05
CA THR A 208 -20.73 3.88 -26.37
C THR A 208 -20.21 2.68 -25.58
N GLN A 209 -19.28 1.91 -26.15
CA GLN A 209 -18.63 0.79 -25.46
C GLN A 209 -17.85 1.26 -24.22
N LEU A 210 -17.04 2.31 -24.36
CA LEU A 210 -16.27 2.89 -23.24
C LEU A 210 -17.19 3.42 -22.14
N ALA A 211 -18.32 4.04 -22.50
CA ALA A 211 -19.31 4.52 -21.54
C ALA A 211 -19.95 3.37 -20.76
N ASN A 212 -20.28 2.26 -21.43
CA ASN A 212 -20.81 1.07 -20.79
C ASN A 212 -19.79 0.40 -19.86
N GLN A 213 -18.52 0.34 -20.27
CA GLN A 213 -17.43 -0.16 -19.41
C GLN A 213 -17.26 0.71 -18.16
N LYS A 214 -17.28 2.03 -18.32
CA LYS A 214 -17.19 2.98 -17.20
C LYS A 214 -18.36 2.79 -16.23
N ALA A 215 -19.59 2.69 -16.73
CA ALA A 215 -20.77 2.46 -15.89
C ALA A 215 -20.68 1.12 -15.13
N GLY A 216 -20.13 0.08 -15.77
CA GLY A 216 -19.88 -1.21 -15.12
C GLY A 216 -18.89 -1.10 -13.95
N GLU A 217 -17.76 -0.42 -14.15
CA GLU A 217 -16.76 -0.20 -13.11
C GLU A 217 -17.29 0.74 -12.00
N GLU A 218 -18.13 1.71 -12.31
CA GLU A 218 -18.80 2.58 -11.32
C GLU A 218 -19.73 1.79 -10.39
N ASN A 219 -20.46 0.80 -10.92
CA ASN A 219 -21.27 -0.10 -10.10
C ASN A 219 -20.40 -0.96 -9.16
N VAL A 220 -19.31 -1.53 -9.68
CA VAL A 220 -18.35 -2.29 -8.86
C VAL A 220 -17.74 -1.41 -7.76
N LEU A 221 -17.44 -0.15 -8.05
CA LEU A 221 -16.96 0.80 -7.05
C LEU A 221 -18.02 1.09 -5.98
N GLY A 222 -19.29 1.16 -6.37
CA GLY A 222 -20.42 1.27 -5.44
C GLY A 222 -20.48 0.09 -4.48
N ASP A 223 -20.49 -1.13 -5.01
CA ASP A 223 -20.53 -2.37 -4.21
C ASP A 223 -19.34 -2.46 -3.23
N LEU A 224 -18.14 -2.07 -3.68
CA LEU A 224 -16.95 -2.07 -2.82
C LEU A 224 -17.03 -1.03 -1.69
N LYS A 225 -17.64 0.13 -1.93
CA LYS A 225 -17.86 1.15 -0.89
C LYS A 225 -18.91 0.71 0.13
N ASP A 226 -19.95 0.02 -0.32
CA ASP A 226 -20.95 -0.56 0.58
C ASP A 226 -20.31 -1.66 1.46
N GLU A 227 -19.44 -2.49 0.89
CA GLU A 227 -18.67 -3.48 1.64
C GLU A 227 -17.69 -2.83 2.63
N GLU A 228 -17.04 -1.72 2.25
CA GLU A 228 -16.18 -0.90 3.11
C GLU A 228 -16.96 -0.40 4.33
N SER A 229 -18.10 0.26 4.12
CA SER A 229 -18.96 0.79 5.18
C SER A 229 -19.44 -0.32 6.13
N ASN A 230 -19.83 -1.48 5.57
CA ASN A 230 -20.26 -2.62 6.37
C ASN A 230 -19.13 -3.20 7.24
N LEU A 231 -17.90 -3.26 6.72
CA LEU A 231 -16.74 -3.74 7.47
C LEU A 231 -16.28 -2.73 8.52
N GLU A 232 -16.34 -1.43 8.24
CA GLU A 232 -16.05 -0.39 9.22
C GLU A 232 -17.04 -0.42 10.40
N GLY A 233 -18.34 -0.62 10.11
CA GLY A 233 -19.35 -0.86 11.15
C GLY A 233 -19.04 -2.07 12.02
N LYS A 234 -18.70 -3.21 11.40
CA LYS A 234 -18.30 -4.44 12.13
C LYS A 234 -17.04 -4.25 12.96
N LEU A 235 -16.05 -3.52 12.46
CA LEU A 235 -14.83 -3.21 13.22
C LEU A 235 -15.13 -2.33 14.43
N SER A 236 -16.03 -1.35 14.28
CA SER A 236 -16.48 -0.52 15.39
C SER A 236 -17.21 -1.35 16.45
N GLU A 237 -18.06 -2.28 16.04
CA GLU A 237 -18.77 -3.20 16.95
C GLU A 237 -17.80 -4.13 17.68
N LEU A 238 -16.88 -4.78 16.94
CA LEU A 238 -15.85 -5.64 17.52
C LEU A 238 -14.94 -4.86 18.49
N SER A 239 -14.56 -3.63 18.15
CA SER A 239 -13.74 -2.78 19.03
C SER A 239 -14.49 -2.42 20.32
N LYS A 240 -15.78 -2.14 20.23
CA LYS A 240 -16.63 -1.86 21.40
C LYS A 240 -16.73 -3.10 22.30
N ASP A 241 -17.00 -4.27 21.71
CA ASP A 241 -17.08 -5.53 22.44
C ASP A 241 -15.75 -5.89 23.12
N ILE A 242 -14.62 -5.72 22.42
CA ILE A 242 -13.28 -5.95 22.99
C ILE A 242 -13.05 -5.00 24.17
N SER A 243 -13.42 -3.73 24.05
CA SER A 243 -13.28 -2.73 25.12
C SER A 243 -14.15 -3.06 26.34
N GLU A 244 -15.39 -3.49 26.12
CA GLU A 244 -16.31 -3.89 27.20
C GLU A 244 -15.81 -5.14 27.92
N LEU A 245 -15.42 -6.18 27.18
CA LEU A 245 -14.86 -7.41 27.76
C LEU A 245 -13.52 -7.15 28.47
N SER A 246 -12.67 -6.30 27.90
CA SER A 246 -11.41 -5.90 28.53
C SER A 246 -11.65 -5.13 29.83
N SER A 247 -12.68 -4.29 29.88
CA SER A 247 -13.07 -3.58 31.11
C SER A 247 -13.60 -4.53 32.18
N LYS A 248 -14.43 -5.52 31.80
CA LYS A 248 -14.88 -6.59 32.69
C LYS A 248 -13.69 -7.41 33.22
N GLN A 249 -12.79 -7.83 32.34
CA GLN A 249 -11.58 -8.55 32.69
C GLN A 249 -10.68 -7.74 33.64
N GLN A 250 -10.44 -6.46 33.34
CA GLN A 250 -9.66 -5.56 34.18
C GLN A 250 -10.31 -5.30 35.54
N SER A 251 -11.65 -5.22 35.61
CA SER A 251 -12.35 -5.08 36.89
C SER A 251 -12.17 -6.31 37.79
N ILE A 252 -12.11 -7.51 37.21
CA ILE A 252 -11.85 -8.76 37.94
C ILE A 252 -10.38 -8.86 38.33
N LEU A 253 -9.47 -8.50 37.42
CA LEU A 253 -8.05 -8.42 37.72
C LEU A 253 -7.76 -7.36 38.80
N ALA A 254 -8.47 -6.24 38.83
CA ALA A 254 -8.37 -5.20 39.87
C ALA A 254 -9.04 -5.59 41.19
N GLN A 255 -10.07 -6.44 41.17
CA GLN A 255 -10.64 -7.04 42.39
C GLN A 255 -9.69 -8.09 43.01
N LYS A 256 -8.92 -8.79 42.18
CA LYS A 256 -7.87 -9.74 42.62
C LYS A 256 -6.58 -9.05 43.03
N ALA A 257 -6.24 -7.98 42.34
CA ALA A 257 -5.07 -7.18 42.59
C ALA A 257 -5.45 -6.02 43.49
N GLY A 258 -5.33 -6.20 44.81
CA GLY A 258 -5.08 -5.04 45.65
C GLY A 258 -3.95 -4.21 45.02
N GLU A 259 -4.26 -2.97 44.67
CA GLU A 259 -3.39 -1.94 44.09
C GLU A 259 -2.09 -2.44 43.45
N GLY A 260 -2.09 -2.70 42.13
CA GLY A 260 -0.83 -2.81 41.40
C GLY A 260 -0.86 -3.62 40.11
N PHE A 261 -1.42 -3.06 39.04
CA PHE A 261 -1.06 -3.46 37.68
C PHE A 261 -0.85 -2.22 36.81
N GLY A 262 0.42 -1.90 36.60
CA GLY A 262 0.84 -0.82 35.72
C GLY A 262 1.36 -1.35 34.40
N THR A 263 1.15 -0.56 33.35
CA THR A 263 2.13 -0.41 32.27
C THR A 263 3.50 -0.09 32.90
N VAL A 264 4.59 -0.05 32.12
CA VAL A 264 5.92 0.34 32.64
C VAL A 264 5.88 1.66 33.42
N GLY A 265 4.80 2.45 33.32
CA GLY A 265 4.51 3.64 34.13
C GLY A 265 4.58 3.52 35.66
N ASP A 266 4.37 2.35 36.28
CA ASP A 266 4.38 2.26 37.78
C ASP A 266 5.08 1.03 38.37
N TYR A 267 5.70 0.17 37.55
CA TYR A 267 6.39 -1.04 38.04
C TYR A 267 7.77 -1.20 37.41
N GLU A 268 8.83 -1.09 38.22
CA GLU A 268 10.18 -1.53 37.84
C GLU A 268 10.25 -3.05 38.02
N ALA A 269 10.13 -3.82 36.94
CA ALA A 269 10.31 -5.26 37.02
C ALA A 269 11.79 -5.60 37.29
N GLU A 270 12.04 -6.45 38.28
CA GLU A 270 13.37 -6.97 38.58
C GLU A 270 13.90 -7.81 37.41
N SER A 271 15.21 -7.72 37.17
CA SER A 271 15.91 -8.55 36.18
C SER A 271 15.67 -10.03 36.48
N GLN A 272 15.02 -10.75 35.56
CA GLN A 272 14.61 -12.14 35.77
C GLN A 272 15.81 -13.04 36.06
N LYS A 273 15.86 -13.60 37.28
CA LYS A 273 16.83 -14.62 37.65
C LYS A 273 16.30 -15.98 37.19
N LEU A 274 16.98 -16.62 36.25
CA LEU A 274 16.58 -17.95 35.79
C LEU A 274 16.64 -18.97 36.94
N PRO A 275 15.67 -19.91 37.03
CA PRO A 275 15.70 -20.96 38.03
C PRO A 275 16.95 -21.82 37.86
N ASP A 276 17.35 -22.52 38.91
CA ASP A 276 18.47 -23.46 38.78
C ASP A 276 18.06 -24.68 37.93
N PRO A 277 18.83 -25.07 36.90
CA PRO A 277 18.42 -26.16 36.00
C PRO A 277 18.38 -27.52 36.70
N GLY A 278 19.20 -27.73 37.75
CA GLY A 278 19.32 -29.04 38.41
C GLY A 278 20.04 -30.11 37.59
N PHE A 279 20.61 -29.75 36.44
CA PHE A 279 21.43 -30.60 35.58
C PHE A 279 22.56 -29.78 34.94
N SER A 280 23.62 -30.46 34.49
CA SER A 280 24.75 -29.85 33.78
C SER A 280 25.26 -30.82 32.70
N PRO A 281 25.63 -30.34 31.49
CA PRO A 281 25.53 -28.95 31.06
C PRO A 281 24.08 -28.52 30.81
N ALA A 282 23.76 -27.27 31.16
CA ALA A 282 22.47 -26.65 30.88
C ALA A 282 22.61 -25.45 29.96
N PHE A 283 21.76 -25.40 28.93
CA PHE A 283 21.79 -24.37 27.90
C PHE A 283 20.48 -23.59 27.91
N ALA A 284 20.53 -22.27 28.02
CA ALA A 284 19.40 -21.42 27.69
C ALA A 284 19.85 -20.35 26.69
N LEU A 285 18.92 -19.85 25.88
CA LEU A 285 19.22 -18.81 24.90
C LEU A 285 18.48 -17.54 25.25
N GLY A 286 19.25 -16.49 25.51
CA GLY A 286 18.73 -15.15 25.75
C GLY A 286 18.68 -14.35 24.47
N SER A 287 17.58 -13.63 24.24
CA SER A 287 17.49 -12.62 23.18
C SER A 287 17.73 -11.24 23.77
N TYR A 288 18.52 -10.41 23.05
CA TYR A 288 18.66 -9.01 23.40
C TYR A 288 17.46 -8.21 22.85
N GLY A 289 16.51 -7.84 23.71
CA GLY A 289 15.27 -7.15 23.33
C GLY A 289 14.32 -7.99 22.44
N ALA A 290 13.39 -8.74 23.02
CA ALA A 290 12.64 -9.77 22.28
C ALA A 290 11.40 -9.34 21.49
N TYR A 291 10.88 -8.14 21.71
CA TYR A 291 9.67 -7.64 21.05
C TYR A 291 9.85 -6.19 20.59
N THR A 292 11.06 -5.85 20.16
CA THR A 292 11.38 -4.49 19.73
C THR A 292 11.56 -4.40 18.22
N HIS A 293 11.11 -3.29 17.67
CA HIS A 293 11.39 -2.90 16.28
C HIS A 293 12.82 -2.38 16.10
N ARG A 294 13.57 -2.17 17.20
CA ARG A 294 14.97 -1.69 17.18
C ARG A 294 15.17 -0.35 16.46
N ARG A 295 14.15 0.51 16.47
CA ARG A 295 14.15 1.80 15.77
C ARG A 295 13.85 2.91 16.77
N GLY A 296 14.47 4.08 16.59
CA GLY A 296 14.26 5.23 17.46
C GLY A 296 14.77 5.01 18.89
N MET A 297 14.12 5.66 19.86
CA MET A 297 14.66 5.76 21.22
C MET A 297 14.33 4.55 22.09
N SER A 298 15.34 4.06 22.81
CA SER A 298 15.16 3.15 23.93
C SER A 298 14.81 3.92 25.20
N GLN A 299 13.71 3.58 25.87
CA GLN A 299 13.31 4.22 27.13
C GLN A 299 14.32 3.93 28.25
N TYR A 300 14.69 2.67 28.43
CA TYR A 300 15.71 2.28 29.42
C TYR A 300 17.11 2.79 29.03
N GLY A 301 17.42 2.83 27.73
CA GLY A 301 18.68 3.42 27.27
C GLY A 301 18.75 4.93 27.55
N ALA A 302 17.65 5.66 27.28
CA ALA A 302 17.52 7.08 27.62
C ALA A 302 17.61 7.33 29.13
N LYS A 303 17.03 6.45 29.97
CA LYS A 303 17.17 6.48 31.43
C LYS A 303 18.64 6.45 31.84
N ALA A 304 19.40 5.43 31.44
CA ALA A 304 20.81 5.33 31.81
C ALA A 304 21.68 6.45 31.22
N ARG A 305 21.37 6.95 30.01
CA ARG A 305 22.06 8.11 29.43
C ARG A 305 21.83 9.37 30.25
N ALA A 306 20.59 9.60 30.66
CA ALA A 306 20.19 10.72 31.49
C ALA A 306 20.84 10.66 32.89
N GLU A 307 20.83 9.48 33.51
CA GLU A 307 21.53 9.21 34.78
C GLU A 307 23.05 9.38 34.65
N GLY A 308 23.60 9.09 33.47
CA GLY A 308 24.99 9.39 33.10
C GLY A 308 25.27 10.88 32.80
N GLY A 309 24.29 11.77 32.99
CA GLY A 309 24.43 13.21 32.84
C GLY A 309 24.10 13.78 31.46
N GLN A 310 23.66 12.96 30.49
CA GLN A 310 23.24 13.47 29.18
C GLN A 310 21.92 14.22 29.27
N LYS A 311 21.86 15.38 28.61
CA LYS A 311 20.64 16.18 28.46
C LYS A 311 19.73 15.62 27.37
N HIS A 312 18.43 15.91 27.46
CA HIS A 312 17.42 15.38 26.53
C HIS A 312 17.73 15.63 25.05
N ASP A 313 18.32 16.78 24.71
CA ASP A 313 18.75 17.13 23.36
C ASP A 313 19.88 16.22 22.85
N ALA A 314 20.87 15.91 23.70
CA ALA A 314 21.92 14.94 23.38
C ALA A 314 21.37 13.51 23.23
N ILE A 315 20.42 13.13 24.10
CA ILE A 315 19.74 11.83 24.03
C ILE A 315 18.98 11.69 22.71
N ILE A 316 18.15 12.68 22.36
CA ILE A 316 17.41 12.71 21.09
C ILE A 316 18.36 12.66 19.90
N LYS A 317 19.44 13.47 19.92
CA LYS A 317 20.43 13.49 18.86
C LYS A 317 21.11 12.14 18.66
N PHE A 318 21.36 11.39 19.74
CA PHE A 318 21.91 10.05 19.63
C PHE A 318 20.96 9.08 18.90
N TYR A 319 19.69 9.00 19.34
CA TYR A 319 18.72 8.00 18.87
C TYR A 319 18.11 8.33 17.51
N TYR A 320 17.92 9.60 17.19
CA TYR A 320 17.25 10.00 15.97
C TYR A 320 18.18 10.60 14.93
N LYS A 321 19.45 10.85 15.27
CA LYS A 321 20.43 11.57 14.44
C LYS A 321 19.98 12.95 13.99
N GLN A 322 19.02 13.52 14.72
CA GLN A 322 18.40 14.82 14.45
C GLN A 322 18.44 15.69 15.70
N SER A 323 18.41 17.00 15.50
CA SER A 323 18.41 17.95 16.61
C SER A 323 16.99 18.23 17.12
N VAL A 324 16.89 18.77 18.33
CA VAL A 324 15.62 19.30 18.85
C VAL A 324 15.46 20.72 18.33
N VAL A 325 14.31 21.01 17.73
CA VAL A 325 13.95 22.34 17.23
C VAL A 325 12.67 22.85 17.86
N LYS A 326 12.55 24.18 17.94
CA LYS A 326 11.29 24.81 18.29
C LYS A 326 10.38 24.83 17.06
N LYS A 327 9.13 24.41 17.23
CA LYS A 327 8.09 24.45 16.21
C LYS A 327 6.92 25.27 16.74
N ASP A 328 6.28 26.01 15.84
CA ASP A 328 5.04 26.73 16.12
C ASP A 328 3.90 26.13 15.26
N GLY A 329 2.65 26.47 15.59
CA GLY A 329 1.48 25.98 14.86
C GLY A 329 1.14 24.51 15.16
N PHE A 330 1.22 24.11 16.44
CA PHE A 330 0.62 22.85 16.87
C PHE A 330 -0.91 22.95 16.79
N PRO A 331 -1.60 21.85 16.49
CA PRO A 331 -3.06 21.83 16.55
C PRO A 331 -3.55 22.02 17.98
N ASP A 332 -4.73 22.61 18.13
CA ASP A 332 -5.44 22.64 19.41
C ASP A 332 -5.90 21.22 19.79
N GLU A 333 -6.41 20.45 18.81
CA GLU A 333 -6.92 19.09 19.02
C GLU A 333 -6.35 18.07 18.03
N ILE A 334 -6.25 16.83 18.48
CA ILE A 334 -5.89 15.66 17.66
C ILE A 334 -6.91 14.53 17.83
N LYS A 335 -7.00 13.66 16.82
CA LYS A 335 -7.85 12.47 16.85
C LYS A 335 -7.14 11.31 17.55
N VAL A 336 -7.78 10.76 18.58
CA VAL A 336 -7.30 9.63 19.35
C VAL A 336 -8.36 8.54 19.35
N ASP A 337 -7.96 7.33 18.97
CA ASP A 337 -8.87 6.19 18.86
C ASP A 337 -9.56 5.90 20.20
N GLY A 338 -10.87 5.70 20.17
CA GLY A 338 -11.71 5.49 21.36
C GLY A 338 -12.04 6.75 22.16
N TYR A 339 -11.39 7.89 21.90
CA TYR A 339 -11.61 9.14 22.65
C TYR A 339 -12.01 10.34 21.76
N GLY A 340 -11.93 10.22 20.44
CA GLY A 340 -12.33 11.27 19.51
C GLY A 340 -11.30 12.41 19.44
N ASN A 341 -11.77 13.64 19.25
CA ASN A 341 -10.89 14.82 19.28
C ASN A 341 -10.51 15.16 20.73
N MET A 342 -9.23 15.39 20.98
CA MET A 342 -8.70 15.73 22.30
C MET A 342 -7.62 16.79 22.19
N ASP A 343 -7.58 17.67 23.20
CA ASP A 343 -6.54 18.69 23.36
C ASP A 343 -5.13 18.08 23.25
N PHE A 344 -4.31 18.66 22.38
CA PHE A 344 -2.98 18.13 22.05
C PHE A 344 -2.06 18.05 23.27
N GLN A 345 -2.16 19.01 24.19
CA GLN A 345 -1.33 19.02 25.40
C GLN A 345 -1.83 17.98 26.41
N LYS A 346 -3.15 17.84 26.59
CA LYS A 346 -3.74 16.80 27.44
C LYS A 346 -3.41 15.40 26.94
N TYR A 347 -3.35 15.20 25.63
CA TYR A 347 -2.88 13.92 25.07
C TYR A 347 -1.46 13.58 25.58
N LEU A 348 -0.52 14.54 25.51
CA LEU A 348 0.86 14.34 25.95
C LEU A 348 0.96 14.04 27.46
N TYR A 349 0.09 14.64 28.28
CA TYR A 349 -0.01 14.31 29.70
C TYR A 349 -0.43 12.86 29.96
N GLY A 350 -1.24 12.28 29.06
CA GLY A 350 -1.73 10.90 29.19
C GLY A 350 -0.77 9.80 28.73
N ILE A 351 0.41 10.12 28.18
CA ILE A 351 1.39 9.12 27.76
C ILE A 351 1.91 8.35 28.98
N ALA A 352 1.71 7.04 29.00
CA ALA A 352 1.84 6.20 30.20
C ALA A 352 2.87 5.06 30.05
N GLU A 353 4.08 5.41 29.60
CA GLU A 353 5.12 4.40 29.31
C GLU A 353 6.39 4.49 30.17
N MET A 354 6.71 5.66 30.71
CA MET A 354 7.85 5.83 31.63
C MET A 354 7.34 6.21 33.02
N PRO A 355 7.92 5.61 34.09
CA PRO A 355 7.69 6.04 35.46
C PRO A 355 8.03 7.50 35.70
N ASP A 356 7.20 8.18 36.48
CA ASP A 356 7.45 9.57 36.90
C ASP A 356 8.76 9.71 37.71
N SER A 357 9.16 8.63 38.39
CA SER A 357 10.39 8.55 39.19
C SER A 357 11.68 8.60 38.37
N TRP A 358 11.61 8.31 37.06
CA TRP A 358 12.80 8.29 36.21
C TRP A 358 13.41 9.69 36.04
N HIS A 359 14.67 9.71 35.61
CA HIS A 359 15.45 10.93 35.49
C HIS A 359 14.75 11.95 34.56
N GLU A 360 14.70 13.22 34.98
CA GLU A 360 13.93 14.28 34.32
C GLU A 360 14.30 14.44 32.83
N GLU A 361 15.59 14.36 32.50
CA GLU A 361 16.06 14.45 31.11
C GLU A 361 15.56 13.29 30.23
N ALA A 362 15.35 12.09 30.79
CA ALA A 362 14.77 10.97 30.07
C ALA A 362 13.27 11.21 29.81
N LEU A 363 12.54 11.74 30.80
CA LEU A 363 11.13 12.14 30.65
C LEU A 363 10.97 13.25 29.59
N LYS A 364 11.87 14.23 29.58
CA LYS A 364 11.90 15.30 28.57
C LYS A 364 12.16 14.75 27.17
N ALA A 365 13.08 13.79 27.02
CA ALA A 365 13.32 13.14 25.73
C ALA A 365 12.07 12.40 25.21
N GLN A 366 11.40 11.62 26.08
CA GLN A 366 10.14 10.95 25.75
C GLN A 366 9.04 11.94 25.39
N ALA A 367 8.88 13.04 26.14
CA ALA A 367 7.89 14.06 25.84
C ALA A 367 8.10 14.71 24.46
N ILE A 368 9.35 14.98 24.08
CA ILE A 368 9.70 15.52 22.75
C ILE A 368 9.42 14.50 21.65
N ALA A 369 9.83 13.24 21.84
CA ALA A 369 9.57 12.18 20.87
C ALA A 369 8.06 11.96 20.70
N ALA A 370 7.31 11.90 21.80
CA ALA A 370 5.86 11.72 21.78
C ALA A 370 5.14 12.89 21.10
N ARG A 371 5.56 14.13 21.36
CA ARG A 371 5.03 15.32 20.69
C ARG A 371 5.31 15.30 19.20
N THR A 372 6.51 14.88 18.81
CA THR A 372 6.88 14.76 17.40
C THR A 372 6.01 13.73 16.71
N TYR A 373 5.85 12.54 17.30
CA TYR A 373 4.99 11.49 16.78
C TYR A 373 3.55 11.98 16.57
N ALA A 374 2.95 12.57 17.60
CA ALA A 374 1.57 13.06 17.54
C ALA A 374 1.38 14.17 16.51
N TYR A 375 2.34 15.11 16.44
CA TYR A 375 2.31 16.18 15.44
C TYR A 375 2.36 15.64 14.01
N ARG A 376 3.18 14.62 13.74
CA ARG A 376 3.29 14.02 12.41
C ARG A 376 2.04 13.23 12.02
N TYR A 377 1.43 12.52 12.97
CA TYR A 377 0.15 11.83 12.75
C TYR A 377 -0.97 12.81 12.40
N TYR A 378 -1.06 13.92 13.15
CA TYR A 378 -1.99 15.00 12.85
C TYR A 378 -1.77 15.58 11.44
N LYS A 379 -0.52 15.90 11.07
CA LYS A 379 -0.19 16.43 9.73
C LYS A 379 -0.55 15.46 8.60
N ALA A 380 -0.55 14.16 8.87
CA ALA A 380 -0.97 13.12 7.94
C ALA A 380 -2.49 12.88 7.92
N GLY A 381 -3.27 13.60 8.75
CA GLY A 381 -4.72 13.43 8.88
C GLY A 381 -5.13 12.11 9.53
N LYS A 382 -4.22 11.46 10.27
CA LYS A 382 -4.43 10.14 10.89
C LYS A 382 -4.85 10.26 12.35
N SER A 383 -5.66 9.29 12.80
CA SER A 383 -5.94 9.09 14.22
C SER A 383 -4.79 8.31 14.88
N ILE A 384 -4.59 8.54 16.18
CA ILE A 384 -3.56 7.86 16.97
C ILE A 384 -4.21 6.77 17.82
N CYS A 385 -3.70 5.53 17.69
CA CYS A 385 -4.15 4.42 18.52
C CYS A 385 -3.59 4.53 19.95
N THR A 386 -4.30 4.00 20.95
CA THR A 386 -3.94 4.13 22.38
C THR A 386 -3.17 2.94 22.93
N SER A 387 -2.87 1.95 22.07
CA SER A 387 -2.15 0.73 22.42
C SER A 387 -0.65 0.85 22.16
N GLN A 388 0.09 -0.19 22.55
CA GLN A 388 1.54 -0.34 22.32
C GLN A 388 1.95 -0.28 20.83
N SER A 389 0.99 -0.41 19.91
CA SER A 389 1.23 -0.25 18.46
C SER A 389 1.50 1.20 18.05
N CYS A 390 1.05 2.17 18.85
CA CYS A 390 1.34 3.59 18.65
C CYS A 390 2.02 4.15 19.90
N GLN A 391 1.24 4.69 20.84
CA GLN A 391 1.71 5.21 22.11
C GLN A 391 0.69 4.82 23.18
N VAL A 392 1.17 4.27 24.30
CA VAL A 392 0.26 3.90 25.38
C VAL A 392 -0.30 5.16 26.03
N PHE A 393 -1.60 5.36 25.87
CA PHE A 393 -2.31 6.52 26.39
C PHE A 393 -3.31 6.09 27.46
N LEU A 394 -3.28 6.77 28.61
CA LEU A 394 -4.24 6.60 29.70
C LEU A 394 -4.98 7.90 29.97
N LYS A 395 -6.31 7.87 29.85
CA LYS A 395 -7.17 9.02 30.12
C LYS A 395 -7.07 9.49 31.58
N SER A 396 -6.99 8.57 32.54
CA SER A 396 -6.77 8.90 33.97
C SER A 396 -5.50 9.70 34.21
N LYS A 397 -4.39 9.31 33.56
CA LYS A 397 -3.12 10.04 33.62
C LYS A 397 -3.21 11.40 32.91
N SER A 398 -3.97 11.49 31.82
CA SER A 398 -4.23 12.77 31.13
C SER A 398 -4.98 13.77 32.01
N ASP A 399 -5.99 13.29 32.75
CA ASP A 399 -6.83 14.11 33.62
C ASP A 399 -6.13 14.48 34.93
N SER A 400 -5.24 13.62 35.43
CA SER A 400 -4.44 13.84 36.64
C SER A 400 -2.99 13.41 36.44
N PRO A 401 -2.18 14.20 35.71
CA PRO A 401 -0.82 13.79 35.38
C PRO A 401 0.12 13.88 36.58
N PRO A 402 1.00 12.88 36.76
CA PRO A 402 2.09 12.94 37.72
C PRO A 402 2.94 14.20 37.55
N SER A 403 3.39 14.76 38.67
CA SER A 403 3.99 16.10 38.69
C SER A 403 5.27 16.23 37.85
N ARG A 404 6.17 15.24 37.86
CA ARG A 404 7.44 15.32 37.11
C ARG A 404 7.23 15.11 35.62
N TRP A 405 6.28 14.26 35.23
CA TRP A 405 5.86 14.02 33.86
C TRP A 405 5.22 15.27 33.28
N LYS A 406 4.25 15.85 34.01
CA LYS A 406 3.64 17.12 33.63
C LYS A 406 4.71 18.20 33.43
N LYS A 407 5.64 18.33 34.38
CA LYS A 407 6.77 19.27 34.28
C LYS A 407 7.65 19.00 33.06
N ALA A 408 7.98 17.74 32.74
CA ALA A 408 8.78 17.40 31.58
C ALA A 408 8.07 17.75 30.25
N VAL A 409 6.77 17.50 30.18
CA VAL A 409 5.93 17.89 29.03
C VAL A 409 5.88 19.42 28.88
N ASP A 410 5.72 20.14 29.99
CA ASP A 410 5.64 21.61 30.01
C ASP A 410 6.98 22.29 29.68
N ASP A 411 8.09 21.84 30.29
CA ASP A 411 9.44 22.35 30.06
C ASP A 411 9.92 22.14 28.61
N THR A 412 9.32 21.18 27.91
CA THR A 412 9.62 20.88 26.50
C THR A 412 8.55 21.40 25.55
N LYS A 413 7.63 22.24 26.02
CA LYS A 413 6.57 22.82 25.20
C LYS A 413 7.17 23.49 23.95
N GLY A 414 6.58 23.16 22.81
CA GLY A 414 7.02 23.68 21.53
C GLY A 414 8.25 23.01 20.91
N LYS A 415 8.85 22.01 21.58
CA LYS A 415 10.03 21.30 21.08
C LYS A 415 9.66 19.97 20.42
N ILE A 416 10.15 19.77 19.21
CA ILE A 416 10.05 18.50 18.45
C ILE A 416 11.41 18.11 17.91
N ILE A 417 11.51 16.87 17.43
CA ILE A 417 12.67 16.40 16.68
C ILE A 417 12.58 16.94 15.24
N ASP A 418 13.69 17.48 14.76
CA ASP A 418 13.79 18.02 13.40
C ASP A 418 13.74 16.92 12.31
N GLY A 419 13.55 17.36 11.07
CA GLY A 419 13.43 16.48 9.90
C GLY A 419 12.15 15.63 9.90
N ASP A 420 12.13 14.58 9.07
CA ASP A 420 10.94 13.75 8.85
C ASP A 420 10.96 12.43 9.64
N THR A 421 11.64 12.41 10.79
CA THR A 421 11.65 11.22 11.65
C THR A 421 10.27 10.94 12.24
N HIS A 422 9.90 9.65 12.25
CA HIS A 422 8.64 9.19 12.88
C HIS A 422 8.68 9.22 14.41
N ALA A 423 9.83 9.51 15.02
CA ALA A 423 9.98 9.64 16.48
C ALA A 423 9.50 8.43 17.30
N MET A 424 9.59 7.23 16.73
CA MET A 424 9.26 5.97 17.43
C MET A 424 10.15 5.78 18.66
N TYR A 425 9.63 5.11 19.68
CA TYR A 425 10.38 4.68 20.84
C TYR A 425 9.82 3.35 21.36
N SER A 426 10.61 2.64 22.16
CA SER A 426 10.18 1.40 22.80
C SER A 426 10.86 1.24 24.15
N SER A 427 10.32 0.36 24.99
CA SER A 427 10.92 0.05 26.30
C SER A 427 12.41 -0.26 26.18
N THR A 428 12.78 -1.11 25.23
CA THR A 428 14.14 -1.61 25.05
C THR A 428 14.35 -1.94 23.58
N THR A 429 15.54 -1.70 23.06
CA THR A 429 15.99 -1.93 21.69
C THR A 429 16.94 -3.13 21.57
N GLY A 430 17.35 -3.72 22.69
CA GLY A 430 18.32 -4.80 22.72
C GLY A 430 19.75 -4.29 22.52
N GLY A 431 19.98 -3.01 22.83
CA GLY A 431 21.30 -2.36 22.79
C GLY A 431 21.88 -2.06 21.40
N PHE A 432 21.16 -2.34 20.31
CA PHE A 432 21.54 -1.90 18.96
C PHE A 432 20.33 -1.42 18.17
N ILE A 433 20.42 -0.18 17.69
CA ILE A 433 19.36 0.54 16.99
C ILE A 433 19.69 0.58 15.49
N LEU A 434 18.68 0.29 14.67
CA LEU A 434 18.71 0.33 13.22
C LEU A 434 18.78 1.79 12.69
N ASP A 435 18.59 1.96 11.38
CA ASP A 435 18.55 3.29 10.73
C ASP A 435 19.82 4.13 10.94
N GLY A 436 20.97 3.46 10.93
CA GLY A 436 22.28 4.11 11.03
C GLY A 436 22.66 4.57 12.43
N VAL A 437 21.92 4.16 13.48
CA VAL A 437 22.22 4.56 14.86
C VAL A 437 23.33 3.73 15.48
N GLY A 438 23.24 2.40 15.40
CA GLY A 438 24.25 1.47 15.89
C GLY A 438 24.12 1.12 17.37
N TRP A 439 25.26 0.78 18.00
CA TRP A 439 25.33 0.30 19.38
C TRP A 439 25.01 1.38 20.42
N ASP A 440 24.16 1.05 21.37
CA ASP A 440 23.81 1.86 22.53
C ASP A 440 24.57 1.40 23.79
N THR A 441 25.88 1.64 23.76
CA THR A 441 26.82 1.26 24.80
C THR A 441 27.80 2.40 25.08
N SER A 442 28.28 2.50 26.31
CA SER A 442 29.39 3.40 26.65
C SER A 442 30.76 2.74 26.57
N GLY A 443 30.81 1.43 26.30
CA GLY A 443 32.02 0.63 26.37
C GLY A 443 31.85 -0.76 25.78
N LYS A 444 32.38 -1.79 26.45
CA LYS A 444 32.39 -3.17 25.95
C LYS A 444 30.99 -3.77 25.92
N TRP A 445 30.55 -4.21 24.75
CA TRP A 445 29.33 -4.99 24.59
C TRP A 445 29.50 -6.40 25.20
N PRO A 446 28.46 -7.00 25.83
CA PRO A 446 27.18 -6.40 26.23
C PRO A 446 27.23 -5.73 27.63
N GLY A 447 28.40 -5.72 28.29
CA GLY A 447 28.56 -5.28 29.68
C GLY A 447 28.21 -3.82 29.94
N ASP A 448 28.57 -2.93 29.02
CA ASP A 448 28.43 -1.48 29.14
C ASP A 448 27.21 -0.91 28.39
N ALA A 449 26.29 -1.77 27.94
CA ALA A 449 25.06 -1.34 27.29
C ALA A 449 24.21 -0.47 28.22
N TYR A 450 23.67 0.64 27.72
CA TYR A 450 22.88 1.57 28.55
C TYR A 450 21.63 0.90 29.13
N GLU A 451 20.95 0.06 28.36
CA GLU A 451 19.79 -0.70 28.83
C GLU A 451 20.15 -1.68 29.95
N LYS A 452 21.36 -2.25 29.94
CA LYS A 452 21.86 -3.09 31.03
C LYS A 452 22.15 -2.28 32.29
N LYS A 453 22.75 -1.09 32.14
CA LYS A 453 23.00 -0.15 33.24
C LYS A 453 21.72 0.33 33.90
N ALA A 454 20.69 0.59 33.09
CA ALA A 454 19.35 0.91 33.55
C ALA A 454 18.57 -0.30 34.11
N LYS A 455 19.20 -1.48 34.14
CA LYS A 455 18.60 -2.76 34.59
C LYS A 455 17.30 -3.10 33.87
N SER A 456 17.24 -2.90 32.55
CA SER A 456 16.05 -3.27 31.79
C SER A 456 15.76 -4.76 31.94
N PRO A 457 14.53 -5.13 32.38
CA PRO A 457 14.11 -6.52 32.52
C PRO A 457 13.99 -7.24 31.17
N TRP A 458 13.96 -6.46 30.08
CA TRP A 458 13.82 -6.95 28.71
C TRP A 458 15.14 -6.88 27.92
N PHE A 459 16.23 -6.38 28.54
CA PHE A 459 17.51 -6.22 27.85
C PHE A 459 18.05 -7.53 27.34
N PHE A 460 18.10 -8.56 28.19
CA PHE A 460 18.53 -9.91 27.84
C PHE A 460 17.72 -10.93 28.62
N LYS A 461 16.86 -11.67 27.93
CA LYS A 461 15.91 -12.61 28.55
C LYS A 461 15.81 -13.88 27.75
N ALA A 462 15.76 -15.02 28.43
CA ALA A 462 15.49 -16.32 27.82
C ALA A 462 13.98 -16.58 27.78
N TRP A 463 13.46 -16.88 26.59
CA TRP A 463 12.03 -16.94 26.34
C TRP A 463 11.57 -18.39 26.26
N TYR A 464 10.55 -18.72 27.05
CA TYR A 464 9.94 -20.05 27.11
C TYR A 464 8.42 -19.99 27.37
N LYS A 465 7.84 -18.80 27.26
CA LYS A 465 6.41 -18.53 27.37
C LYS A 465 5.87 -18.08 26.00
N GLN A 466 4.59 -18.33 25.75
CA GLN A 466 3.92 -18.03 24.48
C GLN A 466 4.04 -16.55 24.11
N THR A 467 3.77 -15.68 25.07
CA THR A 467 3.83 -14.22 24.92
C THR A 467 4.77 -13.62 25.98
N TYR A 468 4.84 -12.30 26.03
CA TYR A 468 5.57 -11.60 27.09
C TYR A 468 4.86 -11.61 28.45
N ASN A 469 3.61 -12.06 28.50
CA ASN A 469 2.83 -12.16 29.73
C ASN A 469 3.35 -13.31 30.61
N GLU A 470 3.55 -13.02 31.90
CA GLU A 470 3.97 -13.98 32.92
C GLU A 470 2.99 -15.16 33.05
N SER A 471 1.69 -14.95 32.86
CA SER A 471 0.69 -16.02 32.98
C SER A 471 0.52 -16.84 31.70
N SER A 472 1.24 -16.49 30.61
CA SER A 472 1.08 -17.20 29.34
C SER A 472 1.68 -18.59 29.39
N SER A 473 1.06 -19.51 28.62
CA SER A 473 1.43 -20.92 28.59
C SER A 473 2.90 -21.12 28.27
N THR A 474 3.51 -22.09 28.95
CA THR A 474 4.89 -22.54 28.70
C THR A 474 4.94 -23.79 27.83
N CYS A 475 3.77 -24.33 27.45
CA CYS A 475 3.64 -25.59 26.74
C CYS A 475 4.41 -26.73 27.46
N GLY A 476 4.09 -26.94 28.75
CA GLY A 476 4.65 -28.03 29.55
C GLY A 476 6.11 -27.83 30.01
N ARG A 477 6.72 -26.66 29.78
CA ARG A 477 8.07 -26.33 30.26
C ARG A 477 8.01 -25.57 31.58
N SER A 478 8.82 -25.96 32.56
CA SER A 478 9.00 -25.19 33.80
C SER A 478 10.09 -24.12 33.68
N SER A 479 10.99 -24.25 32.71
CA SER A 479 12.15 -23.37 32.54
C SER A 479 12.63 -23.30 31.08
N PRO A 480 13.47 -22.31 30.72
CA PRO A 480 14.07 -22.21 29.38
C PRO A 480 15.30 -23.10 29.18
N TRP A 481 15.68 -23.92 30.17
CA TRP A 481 16.90 -24.72 30.12
C TRP A 481 16.75 -25.96 29.26
N LEU A 482 17.68 -26.18 28.34
CA LEU A 482 17.85 -27.40 27.57
C LEU A 482 19.00 -28.21 28.17
N ASN A 483 18.81 -29.52 28.29
CA ASN A 483 19.90 -30.44 28.63
C ASN A 483 20.77 -30.75 27.40
N GLU A 484 21.90 -31.45 27.61
CA GLU A 484 22.82 -31.81 26.51
C GLU A 484 22.14 -32.61 25.40
N LYS A 485 21.23 -33.53 25.74
CA LYS A 485 20.52 -34.35 24.76
C LYS A 485 19.57 -33.51 23.90
N GLU A 486 18.86 -32.57 24.51
CA GLU A 486 18.00 -31.62 23.81
C GLU A 486 18.83 -30.67 22.92
N MET A 487 19.98 -30.21 23.39
CA MET A 487 20.87 -29.36 22.57
C MET A 487 21.49 -30.13 21.40
N ALA A 488 21.93 -31.37 21.62
CA ALA A 488 22.42 -32.26 20.56
C ALA A 488 21.33 -32.53 19.51
N ASP A 489 20.07 -32.67 19.93
CA ASP A 489 18.93 -32.81 19.02
C ASP A 489 18.71 -31.58 18.14
N ILE A 490 18.89 -30.35 18.66
CA ILE A 490 18.87 -29.13 17.84
C ILE A 490 19.97 -29.17 16.75
N LEU A 491 21.19 -29.58 17.11
CA LEU A 491 22.30 -29.68 16.16
C LEU A 491 22.08 -30.80 15.13
N ASN A 492 21.47 -31.92 15.53
CA ASN A 492 21.09 -32.99 14.59
C ASN A 492 19.98 -32.52 13.64
N ALA A 493 18.99 -31.78 14.15
CA ALA A 493 17.95 -31.17 13.33
C ALA A 493 18.54 -30.17 12.33
N TRP A 494 19.61 -29.46 12.69
CA TRP A 494 20.32 -28.57 11.76
C TRP A 494 20.96 -29.34 10.59
N VAL A 495 21.60 -30.48 10.85
CA VAL A 495 22.14 -31.34 9.77
C VAL A 495 21.04 -31.81 8.83
N VAL A 496 19.89 -32.22 9.37
CA VAL A 496 18.74 -32.65 8.56
C VAL A 496 18.10 -31.46 7.84
N TYR A 497 18.10 -30.27 8.43
CA TYR A 497 17.63 -29.05 7.77
C TYR A 497 18.49 -28.68 6.55
N GLU A 498 19.83 -28.78 6.69
CA GLU A 498 20.78 -28.42 5.64
C GLU A 498 20.83 -29.45 4.50
N ARG A 499 20.76 -30.75 4.84
CA ARG A 499 21.08 -31.85 3.89
C ARG A 499 19.92 -32.82 3.63
N GLY A 500 18.84 -32.69 4.40
CA GLY A 500 17.67 -33.56 4.35
C GLY A 500 16.83 -33.38 3.09
N SER A 501 15.97 -34.36 2.81
CA SER A 501 14.89 -34.18 1.82
C SER A 501 13.76 -33.32 2.39
N ASN A 502 12.94 -32.71 1.52
CA ASN A 502 11.80 -31.87 1.94
C ASN A 502 10.88 -32.60 2.96
N SER A 503 10.60 -33.89 2.76
CA SER A 503 9.76 -34.68 3.67
C SER A 503 10.41 -34.95 5.03
N GLU A 504 11.74 -34.91 5.12
CA GLU A 504 12.46 -35.00 6.39
C GLU A 504 12.47 -33.63 7.10
N VAL A 505 12.63 -32.54 6.35
CA VAL A 505 12.56 -31.17 6.87
C VAL A 505 11.17 -30.83 7.43
N ASP A 506 10.10 -31.31 6.78
CA ASP A 506 8.71 -31.11 7.24
C ASP A 506 8.43 -31.71 8.62
N ARG A 507 9.29 -32.63 9.09
CA ARG A 507 9.19 -33.26 10.42
C ARG A 507 10.13 -32.65 11.45
N ILE A 508 10.82 -31.56 11.11
CA ILE A 508 11.57 -30.73 12.04
C ILE A 508 10.57 -29.80 12.75
N SER A 509 9.95 -30.35 13.78
CA SER A 509 9.04 -29.63 14.67
C SER A 509 9.31 -30.03 16.14
N PRO A 510 8.81 -29.27 17.13
CA PRO A 510 9.04 -29.57 18.54
C PRO A 510 8.49 -30.94 18.93
N VAL A 511 9.23 -31.69 19.74
CA VAL A 511 8.73 -32.97 20.29
C VAL A 511 7.55 -32.79 21.25
N THR A 512 7.35 -31.58 21.76
CA THR A 512 6.21 -31.21 22.60
C THR A 512 4.97 -31.00 21.73
N THR A 513 4.34 -32.10 21.30
CA THR A 513 3.17 -32.07 20.40
C THR A 513 1.86 -31.67 21.09
N SER A 514 1.83 -31.61 22.41
CA SER A 514 0.62 -31.29 23.19
C SER A 514 -0.01 -29.93 22.87
N CYS A 515 0.76 -28.99 22.30
CA CYS A 515 0.30 -27.61 22.06
C CYS A 515 -0.05 -27.31 20.60
N TRP A 516 0.42 -28.12 19.65
CA TRP A 516 0.33 -27.83 18.21
C TRP A 516 0.04 -29.07 17.35
N GLY A 517 -0.01 -30.27 17.95
CA GLY A 517 -0.07 -31.54 17.23
C GLY A 517 1.21 -31.83 16.43
N GLY A 518 1.10 -32.76 15.48
CA GLY A 518 2.18 -33.11 14.55
C GLY A 518 2.84 -34.47 14.83
N ASN A 519 3.69 -34.89 13.89
CA ASN A 519 4.44 -36.15 13.94
C ASN A 519 5.96 -35.89 13.82
N PRO A 520 6.56 -35.19 14.81
CA PRO A 520 7.99 -34.90 14.82
C PRO A 520 8.80 -36.19 14.92
N TYR A 521 10.06 -36.14 14.47
CA TYR A 521 11.01 -37.20 14.84
C TYR A 521 11.26 -37.17 16.35
N SER A 522 11.38 -38.36 16.97
CA SER A 522 11.94 -38.47 18.31
C SER A 522 13.40 -37.97 18.31
N LEU A 523 13.96 -37.70 19.49
CA LEU A 523 15.36 -37.24 19.60
C LEU A 523 16.33 -38.26 18.98
N ASP A 524 16.06 -39.55 19.19
CA ASP A 524 16.90 -40.64 18.70
C ASP A 524 16.70 -40.87 17.19
N ASP A 525 15.47 -40.70 16.67
CA ASP A 525 15.21 -40.72 15.22
C ASP A 525 15.90 -39.55 14.51
N MET A 526 15.85 -38.33 15.07
CA MET A 526 16.51 -37.16 14.49
C MET A 526 18.03 -37.36 14.43
N ALA A 527 18.63 -37.90 15.49
CA ALA A 527 20.05 -38.26 15.50
C ALA A 527 20.39 -39.31 14.43
N SER A 528 19.51 -40.30 14.23
CA SER A 528 19.70 -41.35 13.22
C SER A 528 19.52 -40.81 11.79
N LYS A 529 18.65 -39.80 11.61
CA LYS A 529 18.51 -39.06 10.35
C LYS A 529 19.72 -38.21 10.03
N ALA A 530 20.27 -37.50 11.00
CA ALA A 530 21.51 -36.77 10.83
C ALA A 530 22.68 -37.71 10.47
N GLU A 531 22.75 -38.89 11.11
CA GLU A 531 23.79 -39.90 10.87
C GLU A 531 23.85 -40.37 9.41
N LYS A 532 22.70 -40.48 8.73
CA LYS A 532 22.60 -40.76 7.29
C LYS A 532 23.35 -39.72 6.44
N TYR A 533 23.47 -38.49 6.92
CA TYR A 533 24.21 -37.38 6.26
C TYR A 533 25.65 -37.24 6.77
N GLY A 534 26.16 -38.26 7.46
CA GLY A 534 27.55 -38.37 7.89
C GLY A 534 27.85 -37.67 9.21
N THR A 535 26.85 -37.19 9.96
CA THR A 535 27.09 -36.46 11.20
C THR A 535 26.05 -36.82 12.25
N LYS A 536 26.50 -37.19 13.44
CA LYS A 536 25.63 -37.46 14.60
C LYS A 536 26.21 -36.80 15.83
N PHE A 537 25.45 -35.87 16.38
CA PHE A 537 25.78 -35.18 17.62
C PHE A 537 25.15 -35.90 18.81
N THR A 538 25.97 -36.24 19.80
CA THR A 538 25.56 -36.85 21.07
C THR A 538 26.13 -36.10 22.27
N SER A 539 27.21 -35.32 22.07
CA SER A 539 27.76 -34.42 23.08
C SER A 539 27.99 -33.04 22.48
N VAL A 540 27.61 -32.01 23.24
CA VAL A 540 27.68 -30.61 22.82
C VAL A 540 28.22 -29.77 23.97
N ARG A 541 29.25 -28.98 23.69
CA ARG A 541 29.78 -27.96 24.59
C ARG A 541 29.76 -26.62 23.88
N TYR A 542 29.10 -25.64 24.49
CA TYR A 542 29.11 -24.26 23.99
C TYR A 542 30.54 -23.71 24.04
N GLU A 543 30.99 -23.08 22.95
CA GLU A 543 32.28 -22.37 22.89
C GLU A 543 32.04 -20.86 22.98
N LYS A 544 31.36 -20.29 21.98
CA LYS A 544 31.12 -18.86 21.87
C LYS A 544 30.01 -18.54 20.87
N VAL A 545 29.56 -17.29 20.93
CA VAL A 545 28.79 -16.63 19.88
C VAL A 545 29.63 -15.48 19.32
N ASP A 546 29.68 -15.37 17.99
CA ASP A 546 30.24 -14.20 17.33
C ASP A 546 29.09 -13.23 16.98
N ILE A 547 29.24 -11.97 17.39
CA ILE A 547 28.25 -10.90 17.17
C ILE A 547 28.78 -9.95 16.09
N SER A 548 28.00 -9.77 15.03
CA SER A 548 28.30 -8.82 13.97
C SER A 548 28.20 -7.38 14.44
N ASN A 549 29.03 -6.51 13.86
CA ASN A 549 28.91 -5.06 14.01
C ASN A 549 27.56 -4.51 13.53
N GLY A 550 26.79 -5.28 12.74
CA GLY A 550 25.42 -4.98 12.36
C GLY A 550 24.36 -5.28 13.43
N GLY A 551 24.77 -5.67 14.64
CA GLY A 551 23.85 -5.90 15.76
C GLY A 551 23.02 -7.17 15.61
N TYR A 552 23.61 -8.25 15.10
CA TYR A 552 22.99 -9.57 15.05
C TYR A 552 24.05 -10.63 15.35
N THR A 553 23.60 -11.81 15.76
CA THR A 553 24.45 -12.97 15.99
C THR A 553 24.85 -13.55 14.64
N SER A 554 26.15 -13.52 14.30
CA SER A 554 26.64 -13.99 13.00
C SER A 554 26.93 -15.48 13.02
N ASN A 555 27.61 -15.99 14.04
CA ASN A 555 27.95 -17.42 14.14
C ASN A 555 27.73 -17.93 15.57
N VAL A 556 27.36 -19.20 15.68
CA VAL A 556 27.33 -19.95 16.93
C VAL A 556 28.33 -21.09 16.82
N VAL A 557 29.20 -21.22 17.83
CA VAL A 557 30.28 -22.20 17.82
C VAL A 557 30.13 -23.20 18.96
N PHE A 558 30.23 -24.48 18.62
CA PHE A 558 30.18 -25.59 19.55
C PHE A 558 31.39 -26.52 19.39
N ASN A 559 31.83 -27.09 20.51
CA ASN A 559 32.71 -28.25 20.52
C ASN A 559 31.85 -29.50 20.73
N THR A 560 31.93 -30.46 19.80
CA THR A 560 31.08 -31.64 19.79
C THR A 560 31.89 -32.93 19.69
N ASN A 561 31.23 -34.08 19.79
CA ASN A 561 31.84 -35.37 19.50
C ASN A 561 32.27 -35.56 18.02
N GLN A 562 31.89 -34.64 17.12
CA GLN A 562 32.32 -34.61 15.72
C GLN A 562 33.35 -33.50 15.45
N GLY A 563 33.92 -32.91 16.50
CA GLY A 563 34.85 -31.78 16.43
C GLY A 563 34.16 -30.43 16.59
N ARG A 564 34.89 -29.37 16.23
CA ARG A 564 34.40 -27.99 16.31
C ARG A 564 33.43 -27.71 15.16
N VAL A 565 32.25 -27.22 15.50
CA VAL A 565 31.17 -26.91 14.54
C VAL A 565 30.84 -25.43 14.66
N GLU A 566 30.70 -24.78 13.50
CA GLU A 566 30.34 -23.38 13.38
C GLU A 566 29.11 -23.27 12.50
N ILE A 567 28.06 -22.64 13.02
CA ILE A 567 26.74 -22.54 12.38
C ILE A 567 26.41 -21.06 12.21
N ASP A 568 25.93 -20.67 11.03
CA ASP A 568 25.41 -19.32 10.81
C ASP A 568 24.30 -19.01 11.83
N GLY A 569 24.33 -17.83 12.43
CA GLY A 569 23.42 -17.45 13.52
C GLY A 569 21.96 -17.29 13.06
N THR A 570 21.72 -16.89 11.81
CA THR A 570 20.36 -16.81 11.27
C THR A 570 19.80 -18.22 11.05
N GLU A 571 20.62 -19.11 10.49
CA GLU A 571 20.28 -20.50 10.27
C GLU A 571 20.05 -21.25 11.59
N PHE A 572 20.98 -21.12 12.54
CA PHE A 572 20.85 -21.69 13.87
C PHE A 572 19.56 -21.22 14.53
N LYS A 573 19.27 -19.91 14.50
CA LYS A 573 18.04 -19.37 15.07
C LYS A 573 16.79 -19.99 14.44
N ARG A 574 16.78 -20.17 13.11
CA ARG A 574 15.64 -20.76 12.40
C ARG A 574 15.44 -22.21 12.85
N VAL A 575 16.46 -23.04 12.80
CA VAL A 575 16.36 -24.45 13.19
C VAL A 575 16.01 -24.58 14.67
N PHE A 576 16.64 -23.78 15.52
CA PHE A 576 16.33 -23.73 16.95
C PHE A 576 14.85 -23.46 17.17
N ASN A 577 14.28 -22.42 16.55
CA ASN A 577 12.87 -22.08 16.73
C ASN A 577 11.91 -23.11 16.11
N LEU A 578 12.34 -23.88 15.11
CA LEU A 578 11.56 -24.98 14.56
C LEU A 578 11.55 -26.19 15.50
N ARG A 579 12.66 -26.46 16.19
CA ARG A 579 12.84 -27.72 16.93
C ARG A 579 12.73 -27.61 18.45
N ALA A 580 12.97 -26.44 19.03
CA ALA A 580 13.02 -26.25 20.47
C ALA A 580 11.71 -26.67 21.17
N PRO A 581 11.79 -27.33 22.33
CA PRO A 581 10.61 -27.84 23.03
C PRO A 581 9.79 -26.71 23.67
N GLY A 582 8.47 -26.92 23.71
CA GLY A 582 7.52 -25.94 24.22
C GLY A 582 7.61 -24.58 23.52
N TYR A 583 7.42 -23.48 24.26
CA TYR A 583 7.55 -22.12 23.73
C TYR A 583 8.99 -21.56 23.78
N ILE A 584 9.99 -22.43 23.98
CA ILE A 584 11.40 -22.00 24.00
C ILE A 584 11.75 -21.43 22.63
N SER A 585 12.22 -20.18 22.61
CA SER A 585 12.45 -19.49 21.35
C SER A 585 13.47 -18.36 21.45
N ILE A 586 14.17 -18.15 20.35
CA ILE A 586 14.99 -16.98 20.10
C ILE A 586 14.12 -15.95 19.39
N ARG A 587 13.88 -14.81 20.03
CA ARG A 587 12.93 -13.80 19.56
C ARG A 587 13.61 -12.72 18.71
N ASN A 588 14.85 -12.32 19.04
CA ASN A 588 15.61 -11.32 18.28
C ASN A 588 16.71 -11.98 17.41
N ALA A 589 17.21 -11.30 16.37
CA ALA A 589 18.39 -11.70 15.62
C ALA A 589 19.69 -11.53 16.44
N LEU A 590 19.66 -10.70 17.48
CA LEU A 590 20.75 -10.57 18.45
C LEU A 590 20.43 -11.43 19.68
N TYR A 591 21.21 -12.49 19.90
CA TYR A 591 21.02 -13.45 20.97
C TYR A 591 22.34 -14.07 21.42
N ASP A 592 22.35 -14.64 22.62
CA ASP A 592 23.53 -15.30 23.19
C ASP A 592 23.11 -16.43 24.14
N PHE A 593 24.07 -17.28 24.50
CA PHE A 593 23.85 -18.42 25.38
C PHE A 593 24.02 -18.03 26.84
N ILE A 594 23.24 -18.72 27.66
CA ILE A 594 23.37 -18.76 29.11
C ILE A 594 23.71 -20.21 29.42
N ILE A 595 24.89 -20.44 29.99
CA ILE A 595 25.41 -21.78 30.30
C ILE A 595 25.52 -21.96 31.80
N LYS A 596 25.14 -23.14 32.29
CA LYS A 596 25.31 -23.57 33.68
C LYS A 596 25.85 -24.99 33.79
#